data_AF-A0A955KG02-F1
#
_entry.id   AF-A0A955KG02-F1
#
_cell.length_a   1.000
_cell.length_b   1.000
_cell.length_c   1.000
_cell.angle_alpha   90.00
_cell.angle_beta   90.00
_cell.angle_gamma   90.00
#
_symmetry.space_group_name_H-M   'P 1'
#
loop_
_entity.id
_entity.type
_entity.pdbx_description
1 polymer ?
#
loop_
_entity_poly.entity_id
_entity_poly.type
_entity_poly.pdbx_seq_one_letter_code
_entity_poly.pdbx_strand_id
1 'polypeptide(L)'
;PNPWVICTLWIARYYIEKAESKKDLKRAMELLEWTSSHATTGGVLAEQMHPDTREQLSTAPLVWSHAEFVLAVQAYLEKIDELKK
;
A
#
# COMPACT_ATOMS: atom_id res chain seq x y z
N PRO A 1 -11.27 -9.70 -11.89
CA PRO A 1 -10.77 -10.34 -10.64
C PRO A 1 -10.70 -9.29 -9.53
N ASN A 2 -10.82 -9.68 -8.26
CA ASN A 2 -10.78 -8.72 -7.14
C ASN A 2 -9.32 -8.30 -6.84
N PRO A 3 -9.02 -6.99 -6.70
CA PRO A 3 -7.72 -6.55 -6.24
C PRO A 3 -7.43 -7.03 -4.81
N TRP A 4 -6.22 -7.55 -4.61
CA TRP A 4 -5.69 -7.90 -3.30
C TRP A 4 -4.92 -6.72 -2.72
N VAL A 5 -5.13 -6.42 -1.43
CA VAL A 5 -4.42 -5.33 -0.74
C VAL A 5 -2.91 -5.51 -0.82
N ILE A 6 -2.43 -6.73 -0.61
CA ILE A 6 -1.00 -7.08 -0.68
C ILE A 6 -0.42 -6.80 -2.08
N CYS A 7 -1.14 -7.16 -3.15
CA CYS A 7 -0.68 -6.92 -4.52
C CYS A 7 -0.54 -5.41 -4.81
N THR A 8 -1.46 -4.59 -4.32
CA THR A 8 -1.35 -3.13 -4.42
C THR A 8 -0.11 -2.61 -3.72
N LEU A 9 0.20 -3.14 -2.53
CA LEU A 9 1.37 -2.73 -1.75
C LEU A 9 2.69 -3.22 -2.36
N TRP A 10 2.73 -4.39 -2.98
CA TRP A 10 3.90 -4.83 -3.75
C TRP A 10 4.18 -3.93 -4.94
N ILE A 11 3.15 -3.45 -5.64
CA ILE A 11 3.31 -2.45 -6.70
C ILE A 11 3.86 -1.14 -6.11
N ALA A 12 3.37 -0.71 -4.93
CA ALA A 12 3.91 0.46 -4.25
C ALA A 12 5.41 0.29 -3.96
N ARG A 13 5.81 -0.85 -3.41
CA ARG A 13 7.22 -1.18 -3.14
C ARG A 13 8.08 -1.25 -4.40
N TYR A 14 7.55 -1.75 -5.51
CA TYR A 14 8.24 -1.70 -6.79
C TYR A 14 8.52 -0.26 -7.24
N TYR A 15 7.55 0.65 -7.12
CA TYR A 15 7.75 2.07 -7.42
C TYR A 15 8.72 2.75 -6.45
N ILE A 16 8.71 2.36 -5.18
CA ILE A 16 9.67 2.83 -4.17
C ILE A 16 11.09 2.41 -4.58
N GLU A 17 11.30 1.13 -4.85
CA GLU A 17 12.62 0.58 -5.16
C GLU A 17 13.24 1.23 -6.40
N LYS A 18 12.43 1.44 -7.44
CA LYS A 18 12.86 2.02 -8.71
C LYS A 18 13.00 3.55 -8.68
N ALA A 19 12.65 4.23 -7.59
CA ALA A 19 12.67 5.69 -7.55
C ALA A 19 14.11 6.23 -7.54
N GLU A 20 14.44 7.04 -8.54
CA GLU A 20 15.73 7.75 -8.64
C GLU A 20 15.62 9.20 -8.14
N SER A 21 14.39 9.71 -8.00
CA SER A 21 14.09 11.03 -7.49
C SER A 21 12.83 11.05 -6.63
N LYS A 22 12.68 12.08 -5.80
CA LYS A 22 11.48 12.27 -4.97
C LYS A 22 10.19 12.38 -5.79
N LYS A 23 10.27 12.79 -7.06
CA LYS A 23 9.11 12.88 -7.94
C LYS A 23 8.57 11.50 -8.32
N ASP A 24 9.46 10.50 -8.45
CA ASP A 24 9.10 9.14 -8.83
C ASP A 24 8.31 8.42 -7.71
N LEU A 25 8.50 8.85 -6.46
CA LEU A 25 7.78 8.36 -5.29
C LEU A 25 6.30 8.74 -5.25
N LYS A 26 5.84 9.65 -6.13
CA LYS A 26 4.42 10.07 -6.16
C LYS A 26 3.49 8.87 -6.31
N ARG A 27 3.80 7.95 -7.24
CA ARG A 27 2.93 6.80 -7.50
C ARG A 27 2.87 5.83 -6.33
N ALA A 28 4.00 5.62 -5.65
CA ALA A 28 4.03 4.82 -4.43
C ALA A 28 3.15 5.42 -3.33
N MET A 29 3.22 6.74 -3.12
CA MET A 29 2.39 7.43 -2.13
C MET A 29 0.91 7.28 -2.45
N GLU A 30 0.50 7.49 -3.71
CA GLU A 30 -0.90 7.32 -4.11
C GLU A 30 -1.45 5.92 -3.80
N LEU A 31 -0.61 4.87 -3.92
CA LEU A 31 -1.01 3.50 -3.61
C LEU A 31 -1.08 3.23 -2.11
N LEU A 32 -0.22 3.84 -1.31
CA LEU A 32 -0.29 3.81 0.16
C LEU A 32 -1.53 4.54 0.66
N GLU A 33 -1.81 5.74 0.15
CA GLU A 33 -3.02 6.51 0.45
C GLU A 33 -4.27 5.78 0.01
N TRP A 34 -4.26 5.18 -1.19
CA TRP A 34 -5.35 4.33 -1.66
C TRP A 34 -5.59 3.20 -0.65
N THR A 35 -4.56 2.46 -0.26
CA THR A 35 -4.70 1.36 0.71
C THR A 35 -5.28 1.84 2.03
N SER A 36 -4.78 2.97 2.56
CA SER A 36 -5.27 3.56 3.80
C SER A 36 -6.74 4.00 3.71
N SER A 37 -7.16 4.56 2.57
CA SER A 37 -8.56 4.98 2.35
C SER A 37 -9.56 3.82 2.25
N HIS A 38 -9.09 2.58 2.10
CA HIS A 38 -9.92 1.37 2.04
C HIS A 38 -9.94 0.59 3.36
N ALA A 39 -9.24 1.07 4.39
CA ALA A 39 -9.34 0.54 5.73
C ALA A 39 -10.72 0.86 6.34
N THR A 40 -11.20 0.01 7.25
CA THR A 40 -12.43 0.32 8.01
C THR A 40 -12.20 1.53 8.92
N THR A 41 -13.27 2.05 9.54
CA THR A 41 -13.15 3.10 10.57
C THR A 41 -12.21 2.70 11.72
N GLY A 42 -12.08 1.41 12.00
CA GLY A 42 -11.14 0.87 12.99
C GLY A 42 -9.72 0.62 12.46
N GLY A 43 -9.42 0.98 11.21
CA GLY A 43 -8.11 0.79 10.58
C GLY A 43 -7.86 -0.62 10.03
N VAL A 44 -8.89 -1.46 9.90
CA VAL A 44 -8.72 -2.86 9.46
C VAL A 44 -8.62 -2.96 7.95
N LEU A 45 -7.62 -3.70 7.47
CA LEU A 45 -7.44 -4.10 6.07
C LEU A 45 -7.89 -5.56 5.84
N ALA A 46 -8.66 -5.77 4.76
CA ALA A 46 -9.07 -7.08 4.30
C ALA A 46 -8.02 -7.74 3.38
N GLU A 47 -8.28 -8.98 2.99
CA GLU A 47 -7.54 -9.66 1.92
C GLU A 47 -7.81 -9.01 0.55
N GLN A 48 -9.09 -8.80 0.23
CA GLN A 48 -9.54 -8.36 -1.09
C GLN A 48 -10.45 -7.14 -0.97
N MET A 49 -10.46 -6.36 -2.04
CA MET A 49 -11.41 -5.25 -2.21
C MET A 49 -12.29 -5.52 -3.42
N HIS A 50 -13.57 -5.14 -3.35
CA HIS A 50 -14.42 -5.09 -4.53
C HIS A 50 -13.87 -4.01 -5.49
N PRO A 51 -13.69 -4.32 -6.79
CA PRO A 51 -13.06 -3.39 -7.74
C PRO A 51 -13.81 -2.06 -7.90
N ASP A 52 -15.15 -2.11 -7.93
CA ASP A 52 -15.96 -0.90 -8.15
C ASP A 52 -16.53 -0.27 -6.87
N THR A 53 -17.08 -1.07 -5.96
CA THR A 53 -17.74 -0.57 -4.73
C THR A 53 -16.79 -0.28 -3.59
N ARG A 54 -15.54 -0.78 -3.65
CA ARG A 54 -14.52 -0.66 -2.59
C ARG A 54 -14.92 -1.36 -1.28
N GLU A 55 -15.91 -2.25 -1.32
CA GLU A 55 -16.25 -3.08 -0.17
C GLU A 55 -15.12 -4.04 0.16
N GLN A 56 -14.87 -4.24 1.46
CA GLN A 56 -13.95 -5.26 1.93
C GLN A 56 -14.56 -6.65 1.68
N LEU A 57 -13.80 -7.52 1.03
CA LEU A 57 -14.20 -8.88 0.71
C LEU A 57 -13.23 -9.88 1.35
N SER A 58 -13.73 -11.07 1.68
CA SER A 58 -12.97 -12.15 2.32
C SER A 58 -12.52 -11.79 3.75
N THR A 59 -11.38 -12.34 4.20
CA THR A 59 -10.91 -12.25 5.59
C THR A 59 -10.54 -10.81 5.97
N ALA A 60 -11.09 -10.34 7.09
CA ALA A 60 -10.74 -9.07 7.74
C ALA A 60 -10.73 -9.26 9.28
N PRO A 61 -9.63 -8.96 9.99
CA PRO A 61 -8.33 -8.50 9.48
C PRO A 61 -7.53 -9.63 8.81
N LEU A 62 -6.88 -9.34 7.68
CA LEU A 62 -5.78 -10.19 7.22
C LEU A 62 -4.46 -9.65 7.77
N VAL A 63 -3.82 -10.40 8.69
CA VAL A 63 -2.55 -10.00 9.33
C VAL A 63 -1.48 -9.66 8.29
N TRP A 64 -1.43 -10.40 7.19
CA TRP A 64 -0.45 -10.16 6.12
C TRP A 64 -0.67 -8.81 5.42
N SER A 65 -1.91 -8.41 5.11
CA SER A 65 -2.20 -7.07 4.55
C SER A 65 -1.67 -5.94 5.46
N HIS A 66 -1.79 -6.10 6.77
CA HIS A 66 -1.31 -5.11 7.75
C HIS A 66 0.22 -5.10 7.82
N ALA A 67 0.85 -6.28 7.86
CA ALA A 67 2.31 -6.39 7.87
C ALA A 67 2.93 -5.79 6.60
N GLU A 68 2.35 -6.07 5.42
CA GLU A 68 2.84 -5.50 4.16
C GLU A 68 2.66 -3.98 4.13
N PHE A 69 1.58 -3.43 4.71
CA PHE A 69 1.39 -1.98 4.78
C PHE A 69 2.52 -1.31 5.58
N VAL A 70 2.85 -1.86 6.76
CA VAL A 70 3.96 -1.36 7.58
C VAL A 70 5.30 -1.44 6.83
N LEU A 71 5.57 -2.57 6.17
CA LEU A 71 6.79 -2.76 5.39
C LEU A 71 6.90 -1.76 4.22
N ALA A 72 5.80 -1.52 3.52
CA ALA A 72 5.77 -0.58 2.40
C ALA A 72 5.98 0.87 2.87
N VAL A 73 5.39 1.27 4.01
CA VAL A 73 5.60 2.59 4.61
C VAL A 73 7.06 2.75 5.06
N GLN A 74 7.63 1.75 5.71
CA GLN A 74 9.03 1.79 6.13
C GLN A 74 9.96 1.95 4.92
N ALA A 75 9.78 1.16 3.87
CA ALA A 75 10.56 1.26 2.63
C ALA A 75 10.44 2.65 1.98
N TYR A 76 9.24 3.25 2.01
CA TYR A 76 9.02 4.60 1.49
C TYR A 76 9.84 5.65 2.24
N LEU A 77 9.84 5.59 3.58
CA LEU A 77 10.59 6.51 4.43
C LEU A 77 12.10 6.37 4.23
N GLU A 78 12.59 5.12 4.17
CA GLU A 78 14.01 4.82 3.92
C GLU A 78 14.46 5.37 2.55
N LYS A 79 13.66 5.16 1.50
CA LYS A 79 13.96 5.69 0.15
C LYS A 79 13.93 7.23 0.12
N ILE A 80 13.01 7.87 0.85
CA ILE A 80 13.02 9.34 0.97
C ILE A 80 14.33 9.85 1.58
N ASP A 81 14.84 9.18 2.61
CA ASP A 81 16.07 9.56 3.29
C ASP A 81 17.32 9.27 2.45
N GLU A 82 17.30 8.18 1.67
CA GLU A 82 18.31 7.88 0.64
C GLU A 82 18.39 9.02 -0.39
N LEU A 83 17.25 9.44 -0.95
CA LEU A 83 17.16 10.47 -2.00
C LEU A 83 17.34 11.92 -1.50
N LYS A 84 17.59 12.11 -0.19
CA LYS A 84 17.96 13.43 0.38
C LYS A 84 19.48 13.65 0.39
N LYS A 85 20.26 12.57 0.35
CA LYS A 85 21.73 12.61 0.34
C LYS A 85 22.24 13.00 -1.04
#